data_AF-A0A8J7WTL3-F1
#
_entry.id   AF-A0A8J7WTL3-F1
#
_cell.length_a   1.000
_cell.length_b   1.000
_cell.length_c   1.000
_cell.angle_alpha   90.00
_cell.angle_beta   90.00
_cell.angle_gamma   90.00
#
_symmetry.space_group_name_H-M   'P 1'
#
loop_
_entity.id
_entity.type
_entity.pdbx_description
1 polymer ?
#
loop_
_entity_poly.entity_id
_entity_poly.type
_entity_poly.pdbx_seq_one_letter_code
_entity_poly.pdbx_strand_id
1 'polypeptide(L)'
;MLKNRLLTCLGLGVTAVVLGICLVWINLELVDLSYSIKEVHDVLESEQELKAKLEVEHMNLLSFYQLQKKAAQMGLHPPQGGQVRIMDAW
;
A
#
# COMPACT_ATOMS: atom_id res chain seq x y z
N MET A 1 -41.21 24.71 44.51
CA MET A 1 -39.91 25.13 43.92
C MET A 1 -38.82 24.05 44.00
N LEU A 2 -38.62 23.37 45.14
CA LEU A 2 -37.54 22.37 45.30
C LEU A 2 -37.63 21.16 44.33
N LYS A 3 -38.85 20.66 44.08
CA LYS A 3 -39.12 19.53 43.17
C LYS A 3 -38.66 19.79 41.73
N ASN A 4 -38.83 21.01 41.21
CA ASN A 4 -38.40 21.37 39.86
C ASN A 4 -36.87 21.45 39.77
N ARG A 5 -36.19 21.93 40.83
CA ARG A 5 -34.72 21.96 40.88
C ARG A 5 -34.13 20.55 40.93
N LEU A 6 -34.78 19.63 41.65
CA LEU A 6 -34.38 18.22 41.69
C LEU A 6 -34.54 17.56 40.32
N LEU A 7 -35.65 17.83 39.62
CA LEU A 7 -35.92 17.32 38.28
C LEU A 7 -34.89 17.81 37.25
N THR A 8 -34.50 19.08 37.32
CA THR A 8 -33.46 19.64 36.43
C THR A 8 -32.09 19.04 36.69
N CYS A 9 -31.71 18.82 37.95
CA CYS A 9 -30.43 18.17 38.27
C CYS A 9 -30.40 16.72 37.77
N LEU A 10 -31.51 15.99 37.94
CA LEU A 10 -31.62 14.61 37.45
C LEU A 10 -31.56 14.56 35.92
N GLY A 11 -32.23 15.48 35.23
CA GLY A 11 -32.15 15.59 33.76
C GLY A 11 -30.73 15.87 33.26
N LEU A 12 -29.99 16.76 33.93
CA LEU A 12 -28.60 17.07 33.59
C LEU A 12 -27.66 15.87 33.82
N GLY A 13 -27.90 15.11 34.89
CA GLY A 13 -27.14 13.89 35.16
C GLY A 13 -27.34 12.83 34.08
N VAL A 14 -28.59 12.62 33.64
CA VAL A 14 -28.92 11.67 32.57
C VAL A 14 -28.28 12.08 31.25
N THR A 15 -28.33 13.35 30.87
CA THR A 15 -27.70 13.81 29.62
C THR A 15 -26.18 13.67 29.67
N ALA A 16 -25.54 13.95 30.81
CA ALA A 16 -24.10 13.73 30.97
C ALA A 16 -23.71 12.25 30.78
N VAL A 17 -24.51 11.32 31.31
CA VAL A 17 -24.28 9.88 31.13
C VAL A 17 -24.45 9.47 29.67
N VAL A 18 -25.51 9.91 29.00
CA VAL A 18 -25.73 9.60 27.58
C VAL A 18 -24.58 10.13 26.72
N LEU A 19 -24.14 11.37 26.97
CA LEU A 19 -23.01 11.95 26.25
C LEU A 19 -21.72 11.15 26.49
N GLY A 20 -21.46 10.73 27.73
CA GLY A 20 -20.32 9.88 28.07
C GLY A 20 -20.34 8.55 27.32
N ILE A 21 -21.49 7.91 27.22
CA ILE A 21 -21.64 6.65 26.48
C ILE A 21 -21.44 6.87 24.98
N CYS A 22 -22.03 7.92 24.40
CA CYS A 22 -21.83 8.27 23.00
C CYS A 22 -20.36 8.55 22.67
N LEU A 23 -19.65 9.25 23.57
CA LEU A 23 -18.22 9.52 23.44
C LEU A 23 -17.42 8.22 23.37
N VAL A 24 -17.66 7.28 24.27
CA VAL A 24 -16.97 5.97 24.26
C VAL A 24 -17.24 5.23 22.95
N TRP A 25 -18.48 5.25 22.46
CA TRP A 25 -18.84 4.59 21.19
C TRP A 25 -18.12 5.20 19.99
N ILE A 26 -18.12 6.53 19.87
CA ILE A 26 -17.43 7.24 18.80
C ILE A 26 -15.92 6.97 18.86
N ASN A 27 -15.34 6.91 20.07
CA ASN A 27 -13.93 6.59 20.22
C ASN A 27 -13.61 5.17 19.74
N LEU A 28 -14.48 4.20 20.05
CA LEU A 28 -14.29 2.83 19.58
C LEU A 28 -14.32 2.74 18.05
N GLU A 29 -15.30 3.39 17.42
CA GLU A 29 -15.44 3.44 15.96
C GLU A 29 -14.23 4.12 15.29
N LEU A 30 -13.73 5.22 15.88
CA LEU A 30 -12.57 5.94 15.37
C LEU A 30 -11.30 5.09 15.44
N VAL A 31 -11.14 4.34 16.53
CA VAL A 31 -10.01 3.43 16.71
C VAL A 31 -10.08 2.30 15.68
N ASP A 32 -11.25 1.69 15.49
CA ASP A 32 -11.46 0.64 14.49
C ASP A 32 -11.14 1.13 13.06
N LEU A 33 -11.64 2.31 12.71
CA LEU A 33 -11.31 2.96 11.43
C LEU A 33 -9.81 3.20 11.29
N SER A 34 -9.12 3.63 12.35
CA SER A 34 -7.66 3.81 12.33
C SER A 34 -6.93 2.50 12.07
N TYR A 35 -7.39 1.39 12.65
CA TYR A 35 -6.82 0.07 12.39
C TYR A 35 -7.06 -0.37 10.95
N SER A 36 -8.26 -0.18 10.42
CA SER A 36 -8.58 -0.51 9.03
C SER A 36 -7.70 0.28 8.04
N ILE A 37 -7.50 1.59 8.29
CA ILE A 37 -6.60 2.41 7.47
C ILE A 37 -5.16 1.89 7.53
N LYS A 38 -4.68 1.52 8.73
CA LYS A 38 -3.33 0.97 8.89
C LYS A 38 -3.14 -0.35 8.16
N GLU A 39 -4.13 -1.24 8.21
CA GLU A 39 -4.08 -2.52 7.51
C GLU A 39 -3.96 -2.31 6.00
N VAL A 40 -4.80 -1.43 5.43
CA VAL A 40 -4.72 -1.10 3.99
C VAL A 40 -3.38 -0.46 3.63
N HIS A 41 -2.85 0.40 4.50
CA HIS A 41 -1.54 1.02 4.29
C HIS A 41 -0.41 -0.02 4.29
N ASP A 42 -0.44 -0.97 5.24
CA ASP A 42 0.58 -2.01 5.36
C ASP A 42 0.60 -2.93 4.13
N VAL A 43 -0.58 -3.33 3.64
CA VAL A 43 -0.70 -4.09 2.38
C VAL A 43 -0.14 -3.28 1.21
N LEU A 44 -0.52 -2.01 1.09
CA LEU A 44 -0.05 -1.15 0.01
C LEU A 44 1.48 -0.94 0.05
N GLU A 45 2.05 -0.77 1.25
CA GLU A 45 3.49 -0.64 1.45
C GLU A 45 4.22 -1.92 1.06
N SER A 46 3.70 -3.08 1.44
CA SER A 46 4.28 -4.38 1.07
C SER A 46 4.29 -4.63 -0.44
N GLU A 47 3.21 -4.25 -1.14
CA GLU A 47 3.10 -4.35 -2.60
C GLU A 47 4.06 -3.38 -3.30
N GLN A 48 4.21 -2.17 -2.76
CA GLN A 48 5.18 -1.20 -3.26
C GLN A 48 6.62 -1.68 -3.08
N GLU A 49 6.96 -2.26 -1.92
CA GLU A 49 8.28 -2.84 -1.67
C GLU A 49 8.56 -4.01 -2.63
N LEU A 50 7.59 -4.90 -2.82
CA LEU A 50 7.72 -6.02 -3.76
C LEU A 50 7.92 -5.52 -5.20
N LYS A 51 7.12 -4.54 -5.64
CA LYS A 51 7.27 -3.94 -6.96
C LYS A 51 8.66 -3.33 -7.15
N ALA A 52 9.17 -2.58 -6.16
CA ALA A 52 10.49 -1.98 -6.22
C ALA A 52 11.59 -3.06 -6.34
N LYS A 53 11.49 -4.16 -5.59
CA LYS A 53 12.42 -5.30 -5.72
C LYS A 53 12.37 -5.90 -7.12
N LEU A 54 11.16 -6.14 -7.65
CA LEU A 54 10.99 -6.69 -8.99
C LEU A 54 11.57 -5.76 -10.07
N GLU A 55 11.41 -4.45 -9.91
CA GLU A 55 11.93 -3.46 -10.84
C GLU A 55 13.47 -3.47 -10.86
N VAL A 56 14.10 -3.57 -9.69
CA VAL A 56 15.56 -3.73 -9.58
C VAL A 56 16.04 -5.01 -10.27
N GLU A 57 15.36 -6.14 -10.04
CA GLU A 57 15.73 -7.40 -10.71
C GLU A 57 15.53 -7.34 -12.22
N HIS A 58 14.42 -6.74 -12.67
CA HIS A 58 14.14 -6.53 -14.08
C HIS A 58 15.22 -5.68 -14.75
N MET A 59 15.62 -4.57 -14.13
CA MET A 59 16.73 -3.74 -14.60
C MET A 59 18.06 -4.50 -14.62
N ASN A 60 18.33 -5.32 -13.61
CA ASN A 60 19.51 -6.15 -13.57
C ASN A 60 19.52 -7.19 -14.71
N LEU A 61 18.39 -7.85 -14.98
CA LEU A 61 18.25 -8.78 -16.10
C LEU A 61 18.42 -8.12 -17.46
N LEU A 62 17.94 -6.88 -17.61
CA LEU A 62 18.10 -6.07 -18.81
C LEU A 62 19.46 -5.37 -18.90
N SER A 63 20.32 -5.49 -17.88
CA SER A 63 21.64 -4.87 -17.93
C SER A 63 22.45 -5.43 -19.08
N PHE A 64 23.19 -4.55 -19.76
CA PHE A 64 24.00 -4.91 -20.92
C PHE A 64 24.94 -6.08 -20.63
N TYR A 65 25.54 -6.13 -19.44
CA TYR A 65 26.40 -7.22 -19.01
C TYR A 65 25.67 -8.58 -18.99
N GLN A 66 24.47 -8.64 -18.39
CA GLN A 66 23.69 -9.87 -18.30
C GLN A 66 23.20 -10.31 -19.69
N LEU A 67 22.78 -9.36 -20.52
CA LEU A 67 22.40 -9.61 -21.91
C LEU A 67 23.58 -10.12 -22.74
N GLN A 68 24.78 -9.54 -22.60
CA GLN A 68 25.98 -9.96 -23.30
C GLN A 68 26.45 -11.35 -22.84
N LYS A 69 26.39 -11.63 -21.54
CA LYS A 69 26.66 -12.95 -20.97
C LYS A 69 25.71 -14.00 -21.56
N LYS A 70 24.41 -13.68 -21.63
CA LYS A 70 23.40 -14.58 -22.18
C LYS A 70 23.53 -14.74 -23.70
N ALA A 71 23.90 -13.68 -24.42
CA ALA A 71 24.25 -13.74 -25.84
C ALA A 71 25.44 -14.67 -26.09
N ALA A 72 26.52 -14.52 -25.32
CA ALA A 72 27.70 -15.39 -25.41
C ALA A 72 27.37 -16.86 -25.15
N GLN A 73 26.50 -17.17 -24.17
CA GLN A 73 26.01 -18.53 -23.92
C GLN A 73 25.22 -19.13 -25.09
N MET A 74 24.52 -18.30 -25.86
CA MET A 74 23.78 -18.70 -27.06
C MET A 74 24.65 -18.65 -28.33
N GLY A 75 25.96 -18.40 -28.20
CA GLY A 75 26.87 -18.27 -29.35
C GLY A 75 26.65 -16.98 -30.16
N LEU A 76 25.89 -16.02 -29.63
CA LEU A 76 25.63 -14.74 -30.27
C LEU A 76 26.78 -13.77 -29.97
N HIS A 77 27.27 -13.09 -30.99
CA HIS A 77 28.34 -12.11 -30.93
C HIS A 77 27.97 -10.86 -31.72
N PRO A 78 28.62 -9.72 -31.45
CA PRO A 78 28.40 -8.50 -32.22
C PRO A 78 28.60 -8.78 -33.74
N PRO A 79 27.79 -8.16 -34.60
CA PRO A 79 27.94 -8.34 -36.05
C PRO A 79 29.31 -7.85 -36.50
N GLN A 80 29.99 -8.65 -37.31
CA GLN A 80 31.26 -8.26 -37.91
C GLN A 80 31.03 -7.33 -39.11
N GLY A 81 31.99 -6.46 -39.41
CA GLY A 81 31.89 -5.53 -40.53
C GLY A 81 31.61 -6.27 -41.85
N GLY A 82 30.47 -5.97 -42.48
CA GLY A 82 29.99 -6.65 -43.70
C GLY A 82 28.82 -7.62 -43.49
N GLN A 83 28.43 -7.91 -42.24
CA GLN A 83 27.29 -8.78 -41.94
C GLN A 83 25.97 -8.00 -41.97
N VAL A 84 25.22 -8.13 -43.07
CA VAL A 84 23.89 -7.52 -43.22
C VAL A 84 22.83 -8.49 -42.68
N ARG A 85 21.96 -8.00 -41.79
CA ARG A 85 20.79 -8.77 -41.32
C ARG A 85 19.82 -8.97 -42.49
N ILE A 86 19.64 -10.21 -42.93
CA ILE A 86 18.57 -10.55 -43.87
C ILE A 86 17.32 -10.80 -43.03
N MET A 87 16.30 -9.96 -43.21
CA MET A 87 14.98 -10.22 -42.66
C MET A 87 14.22 -11.05 -43.68
N ASP A 88 14.01 -12.33 -43.38
CA ASP A 88 13.11 -13.16 -44.17
C ASP A 88 11.71 -12.57 -44.04
N ALA A 89 11.13 -12.17 -45.17
CA ALA A 89 9.76 -11.68 -45.24
C ALA A 89 8.83 -12.87 -44.94
N TRP A 90 8.14 -12.80 -43.80
CA TRP A 90 7.06 -13.71 -43.45
C TRP A 90 5.80 -13.39 -44.24
#